data_AF-A0A6J4HCF1-F1
#
_entry.id   AF-A0A6J4HCF1-F1
#
_cell.length_a   1.000
_cell.length_b   1.000
_cell.length_c   1.000
_cell.angle_alpha   90.00
_cell.angle_beta   90.00
_cell.angle_gamma   90.00
#
_symmetry.space_group_name_H-M   'P 1'
#
loop_
_entity.id
_entity.type
_entity.pdbx_description
1 polymer ?
#
loop_
_entity_poly.entity_id
_entity_poly.type
_entity_poly.pdbx_seq_one_letter_code
_entity_poly.pdbx_strand_id
1 'polypeptide(L)' 'LWGMRNVVVTPHVSGDAEVTDTRRWTLLRENLRRFAAGEPLYNVVDKQAGY' A
#
# COMPACT_ATOMS: atom_id res chain seq x y z
N LEU A 1 19.55 -3.81 -15.23
CA LEU A 1 18.21 -4.02 -15.80
C LEU A 1 18.06 -3.37 -17.17
N TRP A 2 18.24 -2.06 -17.31
CA TRP A 2 18.01 -1.33 -18.57
C TRP A 2 18.80 -1.83 -19.80
N GLY A 3 19.97 -2.45 -19.62
CA GLY A 3 20.75 -3.05 -20.70
C GLY A 3 20.50 -4.55 -20.96
N MET A 4 19.62 -5.20 -20.20
CA MET A 4 19.36 -6.64 -20.33
C MET A 4 18.31 -6.88 -21.42
N ARG A 5 18.63 -7.73 -22.41
CA ARG A 5 17.74 -7.97 -23.56
C ARG A 5 16.53 -8.87 -23.24
N ASN A 6 16.52 -9.51 -22.08
CA ASN A 6 15.55 -10.51 -21.66
C ASN A 6 14.61 -10.03 -20.54
N VAL A 7 14.49 -8.71 -20.33
CA VAL A 7 13.61 -8.13 -19.31
C VAL A 7 12.73 -7.03 -19.91
N VAL A 8 11.49 -6.93 -19.42
CA VAL A 8 10.60 -5.80 -19.67
C VAL A 8 10.58 -4.94 -18.41
N VAL A 9 10.86 -3.66 -18.54
CA VAL A 9 10.80 -2.69 -17.44
C VAL A 9 9.57 -1.81 -17.65
N THR A 10 8.72 -1.74 -16.65
CA THR A 10 7.57 -0.84 -16.61
C THR A 10 7.77 0.22 -15.52
N PRO A 11 7.14 1.40 -15.65
CA PRO A 11 7.11 2.37 -14.56
C PRO A 11 6.45 1.77 -13.31
N HIS A 12 6.78 2.30 -12.13
CA HIS A 12 6.21 1.87 -10.85
C HIS A 12 4.76 2.38 -10.67
N VAL A 13 3.86 1.92 -11.54
CA VAL A 13 2.46 2.34 -11.59
C VAL A 13 1.49 1.15 -11.64
N SER A 14 1.98 -0.09 -11.55
CA SER A 14 1.11 -1.28 -11.58
C SER A 14 0.12 -1.34 -10.40
N GLY A 15 0.49 -0.72 -9.27
CA GLY A 15 -0.39 -0.56 -8.13
C GLY A 15 -1.37 0.59 -8.29
N ASP A 16 -1.24 1.49 -9.25
CA ASP A 16 -2.06 2.68 -9.37
C ASP A 16 -3.25 2.46 -10.33
N ALA A 17 -4.32 1.90 -9.78
CA ALA A 17 -5.58 1.65 -10.49
C ALA A 17 -6.77 2.16 -9.69
N GLU A 18 -7.89 2.46 -10.35
CA GLU A 18 -9.12 2.98 -9.71
C GLU A 18 -9.60 2.11 -8.53
N VAL A 19 -9.56 0.79 -8.69
CA VAL A 19 -9.92 -0.16 -7.62
C VAL A 19 -8.99 -0.07 -6.41
N THR A 20 -7.72 0.24 -6.64
CA THR A 20 -6.73 0.37 -5.56
C THR A 20 -6.83 1.73 -4.87
N ASP A 21 -7.20 2.79 -5.59
CA ASP A 21 -7.40 4.11 -5.01
C ASP A 21 -8.56 4.11 -4.01
N THR A 22 -9.71 3.55 -4.40
CA THR A 22 -10.86 3.38 -3.50
C THR A 22 -10.45 2.63 -2.23
N ARG A 23 -9.74 1.50 -2.37
CA ARG A 23 -9.29 0.70 -1.21
C ARG A 23 -8.34 1.46 -0.30
N ARG A 24 -7.40 2.23 -0.85
CA ARG A 24 -6.46 3.07 -0.08
C ARG A 24 -7.21 4.11 0.73
N TRP A 25 -8.12 4.84 0.11
CA TRP A 25 -8.86 5.91 0.77
C TRP A 25 -9.81 5.38 1.84
N THR A 26 -10.48 4.26 1.59
CA THR A 26 -11.32 3.61 2.61
C THR A 26 -10.51 3.24 3.83
N LEU A 27 -9.36 2.55 3.66
CA LEU A 27 -8.52 2.13 4.77
C LEU A 27 -7.93 3.31 5.54
N LEU A 28 -7.40 4.31 4.82
CA LEU A 28 -6.79 5.50 5.42
C LEU A 28 -7.81 6.26 6.28
N ARG A 29 -9.00 6.53 5.73
CA ARG A 29 -10.06 7.25 6.44
C ARG A 29 -10.45 6.54 7.73
N GLU A 30 -10.65 5.22 7.66
CA GLU A 30 -11.05 4.45 8.83
C GLU A 30 -9.93 4.37 9.88
N ASN A 31 -8.67 4.22 9.47
CA ASN A 31 -7.55 4.26 10.40
C ASN A 31 -7.34 5.63 11.05
N LEU A 32 -7.60 6.74 10.35
CA LEU A 32 -7.57 8.07 10.95
C LEU A 32 -8.65 8.24 12.03
N ARG A 33 -9.87 7.76 11.77
CA ARG A 33 -10.95 7.75 12.76
C ARG A 33 -10.57 6.91 13.99
N ARG A 34 -10.09 5.67 13.76
CA ARG A 34 -9.65 4.75 14.82
C ARG A 34 -8.54 5.35 15.68
N PHE A 35 -7.55 5.95 15.03
CA PHE A 35 -6.44 6.61 15.70
C PHE A 35 -6.92 7.71 16.65
N ALA A 36 -7.81 8.59 16.18
CA ALA A 36 -8.38 9.64 17.00
C ALA A 36 -9.22 9.12 18.18
N ALA A 37 -9.86 7.96 18.00
CA ALA A 37 -10.66 7.29 19.04
C ALA A 37 -9.84 6.39 19.98
N GLY A 38 -8.53 6.22 19.75
CA GLY A 38 -7.71 5.26 20.51
C GLY A 38 -8.01 3.79 20.23
N GLU A 39 -8.67 3.49 19.10
CA GLU A 39 -9.04 2.13 18.71
C GLU A 39 -7.89 1.42 17.98
N PRO A 40 -7.85 0.07 18.01
CA PRO A 40 -6.89 -0.70 17.22
C PRO A 40 -6.98 -0.39 15.73
N LEU A 41 -5.82 -0.14 15.12
CA LEU A 41 -5.69 0.14 13.69
C LEU A 41 -5.75 -1.14 12.86
N TYR A 42 -6.22 -1.02 11.63
CA TYR A 42 -6.13 -2.07 10.62
C TYR A 42 -4.77 -2.09 9.93
N ASN A 43 -4.35 -3.28 9.50
CA ASN A 43 -3.13 -3.51 8.74
C ASN A 43 -1.86 -2.96 9.43
N VAL A 44 -1.77 -3.11 10.76
CA VAL A 44 -0.56 -2.77 11.50
C VAL A 44 0.58 -3.68 11.03
N VAL A 45 1.63 -3.07 10.49
CA VAL A 45 2.83 -3.78 10.04
C VAL A 45 3.66 -4.19 11.25
N ASP A 46 3.96 -5.47 11.34
CA ASP A 46 4.95 -5.98 12.27
C ASP A 46 6.36 -5.72 11.73
N LYS A 47 7.06 -4.75 12.33
CA LYS A 47 8.41 -4.37 11.91
C LYS A 47 9.48 -5.40 12.28
N GLN A 48 9.20 -6.31 13.22
CA GLN A 48 10.12 -7.38 13.61
C GLN A 48 10.03 -8.57 12.66
N ALA A 49 8.92 -8.71 11.93
CA ALA A 49 8.73 -9.81 10.97
C ALA A 49 9.64 -9.71 9.74
N GLY A 50 10.19 -8.53 9.42
CA GLY A 50 11.31 -8.37 8.48
C GLY A 50 11.01 -8.59 6.99
N TYR A 51 9.74 -8.50 6.57
CA TYR A 51 9.33 -8.52 5.17
C TYR A 51 9.14 -7.12 4.58
#